data_AF-A0A2A4VXN7-F1
#
_entry.id   AF-A0A2A4VXN7-F1
#
_cell.length_a   1.000
_cell.length_b   1.000
_cell.length_c   1.000
_cell.angle_alpha   90.00
_cell.angle_beta   90.00
_cell.angle_gamma   90.00
#
_symmetry.space_group_name_H-M   'P 1'
#
loop_
_entity.id
_entity.type
_entity.pdbx_description
1 polymer ?
#
loop_
_entity_poly.entity_id
_entity_poly.type
_entity_poly.pdbx_seq_one_letter_code
_entity_poly.pdbx_strand_id
1 'polypeptide(L)'
;MKKLFSALLLCGCSLTAIAAQPKNIIMIIGDGMGPAYTTAYRYFKDDQKTEKIEETIFDRTLVGMSSTYPARISGYVTDSAAGATALATGHKTYNGAIAVTVNKKPVETVLERAKKLGKSIGVVVTSQVNHATPAGYLAHNESRQNYNEIADSYIDNGWKTDILLGGGWKYFIRDDRNLVKEIQKQGVYYVDDYRQLATLPTDKPIFGLFADIGLPWALDDKNSNRLSTMTQAATQHLIKQNNPNGFFMLIEGSQIDWGGHGNDIVDTMAEMNDLAKTLEYLEGFVKQHPDTLVIVTADHSTGGLTIAANGKYEWNPELIRAMTKSINTIAKQLYTKKITKKLVKTLFNFELNATEINQLIETKKHPHKNNDHNIYADNKTTAVEQALLKTIINIINVRTNTGWTSSGHTAVDVPVFAFGASKELFYGFQDDTDIAKKIFSLLKK
;
A
#
# COMPACT_ATOMS: atom_id res chain seq x y z
N MET A 1 -3.55 -17.32 74.70
CA MET A 1 -3.02 -17.69 73.36
C MET A 1 -3.81 -16.96 72.29
N LYS A 2 -3.29 -15.85 71.75
CA LYS A 2 -3.82 -15.21 70.52
C LYS A 2 -2.59 -14.96 69.63
N LYS A 3 -2.46 -15.75 68.55
CA LYS A 3 -1.41 -15.58 67.55
C LYS A 3 -1.87 -14.49 66.57
N LEU A 4 -1.16 -13.36 66.55
CA LEU A 4 -1.24 -12.40 65.44
C LEU A 4 -0.47 -13.00 64.26
N PHE A 5 -1.14 -13.16 63.12
CA PHE A 5 -0.50 -13.39 61.83
C PHE A 5 -0.19 -12.03 61.21
N SER A 6 1.09 -11.67 61.13
CA SER A 6 1.56 -10.56 60.30
C SER A 6 1.57 -11.02 58.84
N ALA A 7 0.68 -10.46 58.03
CA ALA A 7 0.72 -10.60 56.58
C ALA A 7 1.82 -9.67 56.03
N LEU A 8 2.89 -10.27 55.51
CA LEU A 8 3.94 -9.57 54.79
C LEU A 8 3.41 -9.26 53.38
N LEU A 9 3.01 -8.01 53.11
CA LEU A 9 2.75 -7.54 51.75
C LEU A 9 4.10 -7.46 51.02
N LEU A 10 4.42 -8.45 50.18
CA LEU A 10 5.45 -8.29 49.16
C LEU A 10 4.90 -7.32 48.10
N CYS A 11 5.34 -6.06 48.19
CA CYS A 11 5.18 -5.10 47.11
C CYS A 11 6.09 -5.54 45.96
N GLY A 12 5.53 -6.32 45.02
CA GLY A 12 6.18 -6.64 43.77
C GLY A 12 6.39 -5.36 42.98
N CYS A 13 7.61 -4.84 43.01
CA CYS A 13 8.05 -3.78 42.11
C CYS A 13 8.05 -4.37 40.69
N SER A 14 6.92 -4.25 40.00
CA SER A 14 6.87 -4.46 38.55
C SER A 14 7.79 -3.41 37.94
N LEU A 15 9.02 -3.81 37.56
CA LEU A 15 9.80 -3.04 36.61
C LEU A 15 8.95 -2.97 35.34
N THR A 16 8.24 -1.86 35.16
CA THR A 16 7.75 -1.46 33.85
C THR A 16 8.99 -1.32 32.99
N ALA A 17 9.25 -2.32 32.14
CA ALA A 17 10.25 -2.20 31.11
C ALA A 17 9.92 -0.92 30.35
N ILE A 18 10.75 0.11 30.51
CA ILE A 18 10.67 1.30 29.68
C ILE A 18 10.82 0.78 28.26
N ALA A 19 9.76 0.92 27.47
CA ALA A 19 9.78 0.52 26.07
C ALA A 19 10.99 1.18 25.42
N ALA A 20 11.94 0.37 24.94
CA ALA A 20 13.16 0.89 24.35
C ALA A 20 12.77 1.76 23.15
N GLN A 21 13.24 3.01 23.13
CA GLN A 21 12.97 3.94 22.04
C GLN A 21 13.51 3.34 20.74
N PRO A 22 12.69 3.21 19.68
CA PRO A 22 13.10 2.55 18.46
C PRO A 22 14.15 3.39 17.74
N LYS A 23 15.24 2.74 17.35
CA LYS A 23 16.27 3.32 16.48
C LYS A 23 15.74 3.42 15.05
N ASN A 24 15.02 2.40 14.59
CA ASN A 24 14.45 2.34 13.25
C ASN A 24 12.92 2.39 13.32
N ILE A 25 12.28 3.18 12.47
CA ILE A 25 10.82 3.24 12.38
C ILE A 25 10.42 2.97 10.93
N ILE A 26 9.54 1.99 10.73
CA ILE A 26 8.97 1.66 9.43
C ILE A 26 7.46 1.89 9.50
N MET A 27 6.99 2.83 8.68
CA MET A 27 5.58 3.10 8.46
C MET A 27 5.15 2.44 7.15
N ILE A 28 4.11 1.60 7.20
CA ILE A 28 3.55 0.93 6.03
C ILE A 28 2.09 1.36 5.84
N ILE A 29 1.76 1.76 4.62
CA ILE A 29 0.40 2.12 4.20
C ILE A 29 -0.06 1.10 3.15
N GLY A 30 -1.10 0.32 3.47
CA GLY A 30 -1.87 -0.39 2.45
C GLY A 30 -2.94 0.54 1.93
N ASP A 31 -2.71 1.22 0.81
CA ASP A 31 -3.65 2.20 0.26
C ASP A 31 -5.00 1.51 0.01
N GLY A 32 -6.10 2.05 0.57
CA GLY A 32 -7.44 1.46 0.44
C GLY A 32 -7.70 0.14 1.20
N MET A 33 -6.76 -0.32 2.03
CA MET A 33 -6.81 -1.61 2.75
C MET A 33 -7.73 -1.55 3.99
N GLY A 34 -9.04 -1.50 3.77
CA GLY A 34 -10.05 -1.60 4.83
C GLY A 34 -10.08 -2.97 5.54
N PRO A 35 -10.87 -3.12 6.62
CA PRO A 35 -10.92 -4.35 7.43
C PRO A 35 -11.41 -5.59 6.64
N ALA A 36 -12.24 -5.38 5.62
CA ALA A 36 -12.69 -6.45 4.73
C ALA A 36 -11.54 -7.08 3.93
N TYR A 37 -10.50 -6.30 3.59
CA TYR A 37 -9.39 -6.76 2.76
C TYR A 37 -8.51 -7.78 3.50
N THR A 38 -8.18 -7.52 4.76
CA THR A 38 -7.38 -8.46 5.58
C THR A 38 -8.16 -9.73 5.90
N THR A 39 -9.48 -9.60 6.10
CA THR A 39 -10.38 -10.74 6.26
C THR A 39 -10.48 -11.57 4.97
N ALA A 40 -10.67 -10.92 3.81
CA ALA A 40 -10.66 -11.60 2.51
C ALA A 40 -9.33 -12.31 2.25
N TYR A 41 -8.22 -11.66 2.59
CA TYR A 41 -6.89 -12.25 2.44
C TYR A 41 -6.70 -13.51 3.30
N ARG A 42 -7.22 -13.53 4.54
CA ARG A 42 -7.21 -14.73 5.40
C ARG A 42 -7.87 -15.92 4.70
N TYR A 43 -9.08 -15.74 4.19
CA TYR A 43 -9.81 -16.80 3.49
C TYR A 43 -9.21 -17.13 2.10
N PHE A 44 -8.57 -16.15 1.46
CA PHE A 44 -7.79 -16.38 0.26
C PHE A 44 -6.56 -17.27 0.52
N LYS A 45 -5.95 -17.20 1.71
CA LYS A 45 -4.79 -18.01 2.09
C LYS A 45 -5.11 -19.34 2.77
N ASP A 46 -6.34 -19.51 3.22
CA ASP A 46 -6.85 -20.72 3.88
C ASP A 46 -6.50 -22.02 3.13
N ASP A 47 -5.95 -23.00 3.85
CA ASP A 47 -5.76 -24.36 3.35
C ASP A 47 -6.96 -25.23 3.72
N GLN A 48 -7.84 -25.49 2.75
CA GLN A 48 -9.04 -26.31 2.94
C GLN A 48 -8.77 -27.76 3.40
N LYS A 49 -7.51 -28.19 3.48
CA LYS A 49 -7.12 -29.49 4.06
C LYS A 49 -7.02 -29.47 5.58
N THR A 50 -7.00 -28.29 6.21
CA THR A 50 -6.93 -28.13 7.66
C THR A 50 -8.32 -27.89 8.24
N GLU A 51 -8.50 -28.20 9.52
CA GLU A 51 -9.78 -27.98 10.21
C GLU A 51 -10.00 -26.52 10.63
N LYS A 52 -8.93 -25.72 10.68
CA LYS A 52 -8.94 -24.36 11.19
C LYS A 52 -8.37 -23.43 10.15
N ILE A 53 -9.07 -22.33 9.93
CA ILE A 53 -8.59 -21.23 9.09
C ILE A 53 -7.31 -20.67 9.70
N GLU A 54 -6.23 -20.65 8.92
CA GLU A 54 -4.93 -20.19 9.41
C GLU A 54 -4.91 -18.67 9.66
N GLU A 55 -4.17 -18.29 10.70
CA GLU A 55 -3.83 -16.89 10.93
C GLU A 55 -2.81 -16.39 9.91
N THR A 56 -3.07 -15.21 9.37
CA THR A 56 -2.14 -14.46 8.53
C THR A 56 -1.29 -13.49 9.37
N ILE A 57 -0.35 -12.79 8.73
CA ILE A 57 0.45 -11.75 9.40
C ILE A 57 -0.43 -10.62 9.94
N PHE A 58 -1.55 -10.31 9.25
CA PHE A 58 -2.50 -9.29 9.69
C PHE A 58 -3.19 -9.71 11.00
N ASP A 59 -3.52 -10.98 11.18
CA ASP A 59 -4.18 -11.47 12.40
C ASP A 59 -3.34 -11.30 13.65
N ARG A 60 -2.11 -11.83 13.60
CA ARG A 60 -1.21 -11.87 14.76
C ARG A 60 -0.55 -10.53 15.09
N THR A 61 -0.63 -9.55 14.19
CA THR A 61 -0.06 -8.20 14.39
C THR A 61 -1.11 -7.11 14.58
N LEU A 62 -2.40 -7.44 14.54
CA LEU A 62 -3.48 -6.49 14.76
C LEU A 62 -3.44 -5.97 16.20
N VAL A 63 -3.44 -4.64 16.36
CA VAL A 63 -3.35 -3.99 17.68
C VAL A 63 -4.46 -2.96 17.91
N GLY A 64 -5.12 -2.48 16.86
CA GLY A 64 -6.07 -1.39 16.98
C GLY A 64 -6.83 -1.08 15.70
N MET A 65 -7.57 0.02 15.74
CA MET A 65 -8.34 0.56 14.62
C MET A 65 -8.09 2.06 14.52
N SER A 66 -8.27 2.63 13.32
CA SER A 66 -8.07 4.05 13.09
C SER A 66 -9.16 4.72 12.24
N SER A 67 -9.61 5.90 12.68
CA SER A 67 -10.48 6.76 11.90
C SER A 67 -9.68 7.60 10.90
N THR A 68 -10.25 7.79 9.71
CA THR A 68 -9.52 8.33 8.54
C THR A 68 -10.10 9.61 7.97
N TYR A 69 -11.16 10.18 8.57
CA TYR A 69 -11.87 11.33 8.01
C TYR A 69 -10.94 12.54 7.75
N PRO A 70 -11.14 13.32 6.67
CA PRO A 70 -10.30 14.49 6.38
C PRO A 70 -10.72 15.71 7.22
N ALA A 71 -10.13 16.87 6.95
CA ALA A 71 -10.67 18.12 7.50
C ALA A 71 -12.12 18.32 7.03
N ARG A 72 -12.95 18.93 7.89
CA ARG A 72 -14.40 19.09 7.69
C ARG A 72 -14.81 19.68 6.33
N ILE A 73 -13.97 20.52 5.72
CA ILE A 73 -14.21 21.10 4.39
C ILE A 73 -14.35 20.04 3.28
N SER A 74 -13.82 18.83 3.49
CA SER A 74 -13.92 17.69 2.57
C SER A 74 -14.93 16.62 3.02
N GLY A 75 -15.69 16.87 4.09
CA GLY A 75 -16.68 15.92 4.60
C GLY A 75 -16.06 14.81 5.45
N TYR A 76 -16.54 13.57 5.25
CA TYR A 76 -16.18 12.41 6.09
C TYR A 76 -15.32 11.37 5.36
N VAL A 77 -15.31 11.39 4.02
CA VAL A 77 -14.57 10.42 3.22
C VAL A 77 -13.27 11.07 2.76
N THR A 78 -12.15 10.54 3.21
CA THR A 78 -10.83 11.07 2.88
C THR A 78 -10.38 10.60 1.49
N ASP A 79 -9.40 11.29 0.93
CA ASP A 79 -8.59 10.77 -0.17
C ASP A 79 -7.17 10.42 0.32
N SER A 80 -6.41 9.68 -0.50
CA SER A 80 -5.04 9.27 -0.13
C SER A 80 -4.13 10.46 0.23
N ALA A 81 -4.33 11.63 -0.38
CA ALA A 81 -3.52 12.82 -0.09
C ALA A 81 -3.78 13.37 1.33
N ALA A 82 -5.05 13.52 1.71
CA ALA A 82 -5.41 13.95 3.05
C ALA A 82 -5.07 12.88 4.11
N GLY A 83 -5.34 11.60 3.83
CA GLY A 83 -5.01 10.49 4.72
C GLY A 83 -3.50 10.37 4.96
N ALA A 84 -2.69 10.38 3.90
CA ALA A 84 -1.24 10.37 4.01
C ALA A 84 -0.70 11.61 4.70
N THR A 85 -1.27 12.80 4.43
CA THR A 85 -0.88 14.03 5.15
C THR A 85 -1.16 13.91 6.65
N ALA A 86 -2.30 13.34 7.05
CA ALA A 86 -2.63 13.15 8.44
C ALA A 86 -1.67 12.16 9.13
N LEU A 87 -1.37 11.02 8.47
CA LEU A 87 -0.40 10.02 8.92
C LEU A 87 1.05 10.51 8.91
N ALA A 88 1.39 11.50 8.08
CA ALA A 88 2.71 12.07 7.98
C ALA A 88 2.94 13.26 8.93
N THR A 89 1.90 14.02 9.26
CA THR A 89 2.05 15.32 9.95
C THR A 89 1.34 15.40 11.29
N GLY A 90 0.33 14.55 11.54
CA GLY A 90 -0.53 14.69 12.71
C GLY A 90 -1.57 15.80 12.59
N HIS A 91 -1.81 16.31 11.39
CA HIS A 91 -2.80 17.33 11.10
C HIS A 91 -3.79 16.87 10.02
N LYS A 92 -5.09 17.05 10.29
CA LYS A 92 -6.13 16.91 9.26
C LYS A 92 -6.01 18.03 8.22
N THR A 93 -6.27 17.70 6.96
CA THR A 93 -6.29 18.65 5.84
C THR A 93 -7.39 18.30 4.83
N TYR A 94 -7.55 19.10 3.77
CA TYR A 94 -8.57 18.86 2.73
C TYR A 94 -8.13 17.77 1.75
N ASN A 95 -9.10 17.10 1.13
CA ASN A 95 -8.84 16.09 0.10
C ASN A 95 -8.04 16.69 -1.06
N GLY A 96 -6.94 16.03 -1.42
CA GLY A 96 -6.02 16.48 -2.45
C GLY A 96 -4.82 17.27 -1.93
N ALA A 97 -4.75 17.63 -0.64
CA ALA A 97 -3.62 18.38 -0.11
C ALA A 97 -2.40 17.48 0.17
N ILE A 98 -1.19 17.96 -0.13
CA ILE A 98 0.07 17.25 0.12
C ILE A 98 0.84 17.99 1.22
N ALA A 99 0.84 17.45 2.43
CA ALA A 99 1.57 17.97 3.61
C ALA A 99 1.41 19.48 3.86
N VAL A 100 0.21 20.01 3.62
CA VAL A 100 -0.17 21.39 3.92
C VAL A 100 -1.41 21.43 4.80
N THR A 101 -1.53 22.46 5.62
CA THR A 101 -2.75 22.78 6.39
C THR A 101 -3.91 23.13 5.46
N VAL A 102 -5.12 23.25 6.03
CA VAL A 102 -6.30 23.78 5.31
C VAL A 102 -6.10 25.18 4.71
N ASN A 103 -5.15 25.96 5.24
CA ASN A 103 -4.77 27.27 4.74
C ASN A 103 -3.54 27.23 3.82
N LYS A 104 -3.23 26.04 3.26
CA LYS A 104 -2.14 25.81 2.28
C LYS A 104 -0.74 26.13 2.81
N LYS A 105 -0.57 26.15 4.14
CA LYS A 105 0.75 26.31 4.77
C LYS A 105 1.43 24.95 4.93
N PRO A 106 2.70 24.77 4.49
CA PRO A 106 3.47 23.55 4.73
C PRO A 106 3.48 23.14 6.20
N VAL A 107 3.41 21.85 6.44
CA VAL A 107 3.48 21.23 7.78
C VAL A 107 4.59 20.20 7.77
N GLU A 108 5.46 20.25 8.78
CA GLU A 108 6.57 19.30 8.90
C GLU A 108 6.05 17.85 8.94
N THR A 109 6.67 16.97 8.14
CA THR A 109 6.36 15.53 8.15
C THR A 109 7.26 14.76 9.13
N VAL A 110 6.83 13.58 9.55
CA VAL A 110 7.65 12.66 10.37
C VAL A 110 8.95 12.26 9.66
N LEU A 111 8.94 12.19 8.32
CA LEU A 111 10.11 11.86 7.52
C LEU A 111 11.10 13.03 7.49
N GLU A 112 10.61 14.27 7.33
CA GLU A 112 11.44 15.47 7.47
C GLU A 112 12.02 15.60 8.87
N ARG A 113 11.20 15.33 9.91
CA ARG A 113 11.67 15.32 11.30
C ARG A 113 12.76 14.28 11.50
N ALA A 114 12.58 13.06 10.99
CA ALA A 114 13.60 12.01 11.06
C ALA A 114 14.92 12.46 10.41
N LYS A 115 14.85 13.08 9.22
CA LYS A 115 16.04 13.60 8.54
C LYS A 115 16.73 14.72 9.32
N LYS A 116 15.97 15.66 9.92
CA LYS A 116 16.51 16.72 10.81
C LYS A 116 17.20 16.17 12.06
N LEU A 117 16.82 14.97 12.50
CA LEU A 117 17.45 14.25 13.60
C LEU A 117 18.63 13.37 13.14
N GLY A 118 19.03 13.47 11.87
CA GLY A 118 20.18 12.74 11.34
C GLY A 118 19.91 11.25 11.06
N LYS A 119 18.64 10.82 11.04
CA LYS A 119 18.27 9.48 10.57
C LYS A 119 18.38 9.40 9.05
N SER A 120 18.70 8.21 8.55
CA SER A 120 18.52 7.90 7.13
C SER A 120 17.02 7.81 6.80
N ILE A 121 16.63 8.13 5.57
CA ILE A 121 15.23 8.08 5.14
C ILE A 121 15.05 7.25 3.87
N GLY A 122 14.08 6.33 3.90
CA GLY A 122 13.77 5.43 2.79
C GLY A 122 12.29 5.49 2.40
N VAL A 123 12.00 5.29 1.12
CA VAL A 123 10.62 5.20 0.60
C VAL A 123 10.55 4.10 -0.46
N VAL A 124 9.57 3.20 -0.33
CA VAL A 124 9.31 2.12 -1.29
C VAL A 124 7.82 2.06 -1.58
N VAL A 125 7.41 2.20 -2.84
CA VAL A 125 5.99 2.20 -3.23
C VAL A 125 5.76 1.38 -4.50
N THR A 126 4.56 0.83 -4.68
CA THR A 126 4.19 0.18 -5.96
C THR A 126 3.50 1.12 -6.95
N SER A 127 3.16 2.35 -6.54
CA SER A 127 2.73 3.45 -7.39
C SER A 127 3.92 4.23 -7.98
N GLN A 128 3.64 5.35 -8.65
CA GLN A 128 4.66 6.33 -8.96
C GLN A 128 5.17 7.01 -7.69
N VAL A 129 6.47 7.29 -7.60
CA VAL A 129 7.07 7.83 -6.37
C VAL A 129 6.56 9.22 -5.98
N ASN A 130 6.00 9.99 -6.92
CA ASN A 130 5.34 11.28 -6.68
C ASN A 130 3.80 11.14 -6.53
N HIS A 131 3.28 9.94 -6.28
CA HIS A 131 1.87 9.73 -5.95
C HIS A 131 1.53 10.32 -4.58
N ALA A 132 0.24 10.45 -4.28
CA ALA A 132 -0.23 11.20 -3.11
C ALA A 132 0.38 10.73 -1.78
N THR A 133 0.45 9.43 -1.55
CA THR A 133 0.98 8.86 -0.32
C THR A 133 2.46 9.16 -0.10
N PRO A 134 3.40 8.78 -1.00
CA PRO A 134 4.80 9.16 -0.83
C PRO A 134 5.01 10.68 -0.86
N ALA A 135 4.24 11.42 -1.68
CA ALA A 135 4.30 12.87 -1.72
C ALA A 135 3.91 13.51 -0.37
N GLY A 136 2.91 12.97 0.34
CA GLY A 136 2.49 13.44 1.67
C GLY A 136 3.59 13.34 2.74
N TYR A 137 4.63 12.54 2.50
CA TYR A 137 5.81 12.44 3.38
C TYR A 137 7.02 13.22 2.86
N LEU A 138 7.13 13.46 1.55
CA LEU A 138 8.34 13.98 0.89
C LEU A 138 8.24 15.40 0.35
N ALA A 139 7.03 15.92 0.12
CA ALA A 139 6.80 17.20 -0.53
C ALA A 139 5.70 18.01 0.17
N HIS A 140 5.55 19.27 -0.22
CA HIS A 140 4.42 20.11 0.15
C HIS A 140 3.81 20.71 -1.12
N ASN A 141 2.53 20.45 -1.36
CA ASN A 141 1.81 21.00 -2.50
C ASN A 141 0.33 21.16 -2.17
N GLU A 142 -0.31 22.18 -2.74
CA GLU A 142 -1.74 22.43 -2.54
C GLU A 142 -2.63 21.39 -3.23
N SER A 143 -2.08 20.63 -4.19
CA SER A 143 -2.83 19.66 -5.00
C SER A 143 -1.99 18.43 -5.33
N ARG A 144 -2.54 17.25 -5.06
CA ARG A 144 -1.98 15.94 -5.46
C ARG A 144 -1.86 15.77 -6.97
N GLN A 145 -2.57 16.58 -7.74
CA GLN A 145 -2.56 16.51 -9.21
C GLN A 145 -1.36 17.22 -9.84
N ASN A 146 -0.59 17.98 -9.05
CA ASN A 146 0.58 18.70 -9.53
C ASN A 146 1.81 17.79 -9.63
N TYR A 147 1.66 16.63 -10.29
CA TYR A 147 2.68 15.57 -10.32
C TYR A 147 4.06 16.04 -10.76
N ASN A 148 4.14 16.90 -11.78
CA ASN A 148 5.42 17.45 -12.25
C ASN A 148 6.08 18.35 -11.20
N GLU A 149 5.31 19.24 -10.57
CA GLU A 149 5.82 20.13 -9.52
C GLU A 149 6.26 19.34 -8.27
N ILE A 150 5.49 18.31 -7.90
CA ILE A 150 5.86 17.40 -6.81
C ILE A 150 7.17 16.68 -7.15
N ALA A 151 7.32 16.16 -8.37
CA ALA A 151 8.57 15.51 -8.80
C ALA A 151 9.76 16.48 -8.81
N ASP A 152 9.57 17.70 -9.32
CA ASP A 152 10.58 18.76 -9.33
C ASP A 152 11.04 19.09 -7.89
N SER A 153 10.10 19.14 -6.94
CA SER A 153 10.39 19.44 -5.53
C SER A 153 11.33 18.44 -4.85
N TYR A 154 11.45 17.21 -5.37
CA TYR A 154 12.35 16.18 -4.79
C TYR A 154 13.82 16.51 -4.97
N ILE A 155 14.17 17.38 -5.94
CA ILE A 155 15.56 17.71 -6.27
C ILE A 155 15.88 19.21 -6.21
N ASP A 156 14.88 20.09 -6.36
CA ASP A 156 15.07 21.56 -6.41
C ASP A 156 15.79 22.12 -5.18
N ASN A 157 15.62 21.49 -4.01
CA ASN A 157 16.28 21.85 -2.77
C ASN A 157 17.33 20.81 -2.32
N GLY A 158 17.93 20.12 -3.29
CA GLY A 158 18.86 19.02 -3.06
C GLY A 158 18.14 17.70 -2.75
N TRP A 159 18.73 16.61 -3.22
CA TRP A 159 18.24 15.26 -2.94
C TRP A 159 18.43 14.92 -1.47
N LYS A 160 17.37 14.48 -0.80
CA LYS A 160 17.39 14.21 0.65
C LYS A 160 17.24 12.73 1.00
N THR A 161 16.67 11.92 0.11
CA THR A 161 16.38 10.51 0.41
C THR A 161 17.63 9.64 0.32
N ASP A 162 17.73 8.65 1.20
CA ASP A 162 18.83 7.68 1.18
C ASP A 162 18.48 6.51 0.24
N ILE A 163 17.20 6.17 0.13
CA ILE A 163 16.69 5.25 -0.89
C ILE A 163 15.24 5.59 -1.26
N LEU A 164 14.93 5.71 -2.56
CA LEU A 164 13.58 5.89 -3.08
C LEU A 164 13.34 4.92 -4.23
N LEU A 165 12.38 4.00 -4.10
CA LEU A 165 12.06 2.97 -5.09
C LEU A 165 10.56 2.98 -5.45
N GLY A 166 10.23 2.97 -6.73
CA GLY A 166 8.85 2.84 -7.21
C GLY A 166 8.74 2.97 -8.73
N GLY A 167 7.59 3.37 -9.24
CA GLY A 167 7.44 3.77 -10.65
C GLY A 167 7.54 5.29 -10.84
N GLY A 168 7.33 5.76 -12.07
CA GLY A 168 7.18 7.18 -12.37
C GLY A 168 8.10 7.74 -13.47
N TRP A 169 8.64 6.92 -14.40
CA TRP A 169 9.48 7.43 -15.50
C TRP A 169 8.85 8.62 -16.21
N LYS A 170 7.52 8.59 -16.42
CA LYS A 170 6.75 9.68 -17.06
C LYS A 170 6.97 11.05 -16.41
N TYR A 171 7.19 11.10 -15.10
CA TYR A 171 7.29 12.35 -14.34
C TYR A 171 8.74 12.80 -14.09
N PHE A 172 9.69 11.86 -14.14
CA PHE A 172 11.11 12.11 -13.83
C PHE A 172 12.03 12.10 -15.06
N ILE A 173 11.54 11.60 -16.20
CA ILE A 173 12.22 11.61 -17.50
C ILE A 173 11.30 12.33 -18.48
N ARG A 174 11.28 13.66 -18.40
CA ARG A 174 10.44 14.50 -19.25
C ARG A 174 11.27 15.18 -20.34
N ASP A 175 10.59 15.58 -21.40
CA ASP A 175 11.23 16.31 -22.51
C ASP A 175 11.74 17.70 -22.06
N ASP A 176 11.00 18.36 -21.16
CA ASP A 176 11.37 19.66 -20.59
C ASP A 176 12.48 19.54 -19.53
N ARG A 177 12.46 18.45 -18.74
CA ARG A 177 13.35 18.27 -17.60
C ARG A 177 13.60 16.80 -17.29
N ASN A 178 14.87 16.40 -17.27
CA ASN A 178 15.28 15.05 -16.92
C ASN A 178 15.82 15.03 -15.49
N LEU A 179 14.90 14.83 -14.53
CA LEU A 179 15.19 14.80 -13.11
C LEU A 179 16.12 13.64 -12.75
N VAL A 180 16.01 12.47 -13.41
CA VAL A 180 16.93 11.34 -13.18
C VAL A 180 18.38 11.77 -13.38
N LYS A 181 18.69 12.46 -14.49
CA LYS A 181 20.04 12.96 -14.76
C LYS A 181 20.49 14.01 -13.75
N GLU A 182 19.60 14.87 -13.28
CA GLU A 182 19.90 15.87 -12.25
C GLU A 182 20.20 15.21 -10.90
N ILE A 183 19.42 14.20 -10.51
CA ILE A 183 19.60 13.40 -9.30
C ILE A 183 20.93 12.64 -9.35
N GLN A 184 21.27 12.01 -10.49
CA GLN A 184 22.56 11.35 -10.69
C GLN A 184 23.75 12.31 -10.54
N LYS A 185 23.63 13.57 -10.99
CA LYS A 185 24.67 14.59 -10.82
C LYS A 185 24.92 14.95 -9.35
N GLN A 186 23.97 14.70 -8.45
CA GLN A 186 24.16 14.86 -7.00
C GLN A 186 24.78 13.61 -6.33
N GLY A 187 25.27 12.64 -7.11
CA GLY A 187 25.96 11.45 -6.61
C GLY A 187 25.03 10.27 -6.27
N VAL A 188 23.75 10.37 -6.63
CA VAL A 188 22.76 9.32 -6.39
C VAL A 188 22.89 8.22 -7.45
N TYR A 189 22.86 6.96 -7.00
CA TYR A 189 22.91 5.80 -7.89
C TYR A 189 21.49 5.49 -8.39
N TYR A 190 21.33 5.48 -9.72
CA TYR A 190 20.05 5.20 -10.37
C TYR A 190 19.94 3.73 -10.81
N VAL A 191 18.78 3.12 -10.58
CA VAL A 191 18.44 1.77 -11.04
C VAL A 191 17.08 1.75 -11.71
N ASP A 192 16.92 0.89 -12.72
CA ASP A 192 15.66 0.77 -13.49
C ASP A 192 15.26 -0.67 -13.77
N ASP A 193 15.98 -1.64 -13.20
CA ASP A 193 15.67 -3.05 -13.26
C ASP A 193 15.84 -3.73 -11.89
N TYR A 194 14.86 -4.54 -11.48
CA TYR A 194 14.90 -5.26 -10.20
C TYR A 194 16.16 -6.12 -10.01
N ARG A 195 16.76 -6.62 -11.10
CA ARG A 195 18.00 -7.41 -11.03
C ARG A 195 19.16 -6.62 -10.42
N GLN A 196 19.16 -5.29 -10.54
CA GLN A 196 20.20 -4.43 -9.96
C GLN A 196 20.06 -4.29 -8.44
N LEU A 197 18.86 -4.53 -7.87
CA LEU A 197 18.61 -4.42 -6.43
C LEU A 197 19.47 -5.36 -5.58
N ALA A 198 19.91 -6.48 -6.14
CA ALA A 198 20.79 -7.43 -5.46
C ALA A 198 22.23 -6.90 -5.27
N THR A 199 22.62 -5.84 -6.00
CA THR A 199 24.01 -5.34 -6.07
C THR A 199 24.09 -3.83 -5.90
N LEU A 200 23.18 -3.25 -5.11
CA LEU A 200 23.19 -1.82 -4.83
C LEU A 200 24.50 -1.40 -4.13
N PRO A 201 25.08 -0.24 -4.50
CA PRO A 201 26.19 0.33 -3.76
C PRO A 201 25.76 0.68 -2.33
N THR A 202 26.72 0.67 -1.41
CA THR A 202 26.48 0.95 0.02
C THR A 202 26.86 2.36 0.43
N ASP A 203 27.63 3.06 -0.41
CA ASP A 203 28.23 4.37 -0.16
C ASP A 203 27.48 5.52 -0.83
N LYS A 204 26.34 5.24 -1.49
CA LYS A 204 25.57 6.22 -2.26
C LYS A 204 24.08 6.12 -1.98
N PRO A 205 23.33 7.23 -2.00
CA PRO A 205 21.88 7.17 -2.03
C PRO A 205 21.38 6.47 -3.31
N ILE A 206 20.22 5.83 -3.22
CA ILE A 206 19.65 5.05 -4.33
C ILE A 206 18.34 5.69 -4.81
N PHE A 207 18.19 5.83 -6.12
CA PHE A 207 16.92 6.18 -6.76
C PHE A 207 16.54 5.11 -7.79
N GLY A 208 15.37 4.49 -7.63
CA GLY A 208 14.90 3.42 -8.50
C GLY A 208 13.54 3.72 -9.11
N LEU A 209 13.45 3.69 -10.44
CA LEU A 209 12.19 3.80 -11.18
C LEU A 209 12.03 2.61 -12.11
N PHE A 210 10.91 1.89 -12.01
CA PHE A 210 10.72 0.61 -12.73
C PHE A 210 9.50 0.57 -13.67
N ALA A 211 8.78 1.69 -13.81
CA ALA A 211 7.60 1.80 -14.68
C ALA A 211 7.26 3.26 -15.03
N ASP A 212 6.41 3.48 -16.04
CA ASP A 212 5.98 4.83 -16.47
C ASP A 212 5.20 5.57 -15.38
N ILE A 213 4.28 4.90 -14.71
CA ILE A 213 3.43 5.44 -13.63
C ILE A 213 3.55 4.51 -12.42
N GLY A 214 2.55 3.69 -12.13
CA GLY A 214 2.67 2.60 -11.17
C GLY A 214 3.41 1.41 -11.79
N LEU A 215 3.95 0.56 -10.92
CA LEU A 215 4.47 -0.74 -11.33
C LEU A 215 3.37 -1.56 -12.03
N PRO A 216 3.70 -2.57 -12.84
CA PRO A 216 2.71 -3.56 -13.27
C PRO A 216 1.96 -4.15 -12.07
N TRP A 217 0.73 -4.64 -12.28
CA TRP A 217 0.00 -5.43 -11.27
C TRP A 217 0.82 -6.63 -10.81
N ALA A 218 0.64 -7.08 -9.56
CA ALA A 218 1.38 -8.21 -8.99
C ALA A 218 1.31 -9.46 -9.87
N LEU A 219 0.15 -9.73 -10.50
CA LEU A 219 -0.04 -10.88 -11.40
C LEU A 219 0.64 -10.74 -12.76
N ASP A 220 0.93 -9.51 -13.19
CA ASP A 220 1.52 -9.21 -14.49
C ASP A 220 3.01 -8.82 -14.42
N ASP A 221 3.52 -8.52 -13.23
CA ASP A 221 4.92 -8.19 -13.02
C ASP A 221 5.81 -9.42 -13.21
N LYS A 222 7.04 -9.21 -13.69
CA LYS A 222 8.10 -10.23 -13.76
C LYS A 222 8.45 -10.77 -12.37
N ASN A 223 8.17 -9.98 -11.33
CA ASN A 223 8.28 -10.34 -9.93
C ASN A 223 6.98 -10.01 -9.21
N SER A 224 6.17 -11.04 -8.93
CA SER A 224 4.88 -10.87 -8.25
C SER A 224 4.99 -10.45 -6.78
N ASN A 225 6.19 -10.47 -6.20
CA ASN A 225 6.48 -9.97 -4.85
C ASN A 225 7.39 -8.71 -4.93
N ARG A 226 7.06 -7.79 -5.84
CA ARG A 226 7.86 -6.59 -6.13
C ARG A 226 7.99 -5.66 -4.93
N LEU A 227 6.93 -5.46 -4.15
CA LEU A 227 6.99 -4.65 -2.92
C LEU A 227 7.93 -5.30 -1.91
N SER A 228 7.81 -6.60 -1.70
CA SER A 228 8.68 -7.35 -0.77
C SER A 228 10.14 -7.28 -1.21
N THR A 229 10.41 -7.42 -2.51
CA THR A 229 11.76 -7.39 -3.08
C THR A 229 12.41 -6.01 -2.95
N MET A 230 11.69 -4.94 -3.28
CA MET A 230 12.19 -3.58 -3.09
C MET A 230 12.39 -3.25 -1.61
N THR A 231 11.48 -3.70 -0.74
CA THR A 231 11.60 -3.52 0.71
C THR A 231 12.84 -4.20 1.25
N GLN A 232 13.11 -5.45 0.85
CA GLN A 232 14.32 -6.19 1.24
C GLN A 232 15.60 -5.45 0.83
N ALA A 233 15.66 -4.94 -0.40
CA ALA A 233 16.80 -4.18 -0.87
C ALA A 233 16.98 -2.88 -0.08
N ALA A 234 15.88 -2.17 0.20
CA ALA A 234 15.91 -0.89 0.90
C ALA A 234 16.29 -1.02 2.38
N THR A 235 15.72 -1.97 3.12
CA THR A 235 16.10 -2.21 4.52
C THR A 235 17.56 -2.67 4.63
N GLN A 236 18.02 -3.55 3.74
CA GLN A 236 19.43 -3.95 3.69
C GLN A 236 20.37 -2.78 3.39
N HIS A 237 20.00 -1.92 2.44
CA HIS A 237 20.78 -0.71 2.12
C HIS A 237 20.88 0.21 3.34
N LEU A 238 19.76 0.54 3.98
CA LEU A 238 19.71 1.43 5.14
C LEU A 238 20.48 0.88 6.35
N ILE A 239 20.44 -0.43 6.59
CA ILE A 239 21.25 -1.07 7.65
C ILE A 239 22.75 -1.00 7.32
N LYS A 240 23.14 -1.25 6.06
CA LYS A 240 24.56 -1.20 5.64
C LYS A 240 25.16 0.20 5.71
N GLN A 241 24.35 1.26 5.67
CA GLN A 241 24.82 2.62 5.92
C GLN A 241 25.34 2.81 7.37
N ASN A 242 25.01 1.89 8.29
CA ASN A 242 25.45 1.90 9.68
C ASN A 242 25.23 3.25 10.38
N ASN A 243 24.12 3.93 10.07
CA ASN A 243 23.79 5.22 10.66
C ASN A 243 23.51 5.03 12.17
N PRO A 244 24.27 5.68 13.08
CA PRO A 244 24.07 5.52 14.53
C PRO A 244 22.69 6.03 14.98
N ASN A 245 22.06 6.94 14.22
CA ASN A 245 20.72 7.44 14.51
C ASN A 245 19.62 6.51 13.98
N GLY A 246 19.94 5.49 13.17
CA GLY A 246 18.97 4.61 12.53
C GLY A 246 18.29 5.24 11.32
N PHE A 247 17.10 4.73 10.97
CA PHE A 247 16.35 5.20 9.81
C PHE A 247 14.85 5.37 10.07
N PHE A 248 14.21 6.16 9.23
CA PHE A 248 12.76 6.17 9.04
C PHE A 248 12.43 5.70 7.62
N MET A 249 11.50 4.77 7.46
CA MET A 249 11.14 4.24 6.14
C MET A 249 9.63 4.24 5.94
N LEU A 250 9.18 4.76 4.80
CA LEU A 250 7.82 4.59 4.31
C LEU A 250 7.76 3.43 3.32
N ILE A 251 6.74 2.58 3.45
CA ILE A 251 6.41 1.53 2.49
C ILE A 251 4.95 1.67 2.09
N GLU A 252 4.63 1.54 0.82
CA GLU A 252 3.25 1.59 0.35
C GLU A 252 2.89 0.38 -0.53
N GLY A 253 1.88 -0.38 -0.10
CA GLY A 253 1.14 -1.28 -0.97
C GLY A 253 0.08 -0.50 -1.73
N SER A 254 0.50 0.21 -2.78
CA SER A 254 -0.28 1.31 -3.38
C SER A 254 -1.47 0.86 -4.23
N GLN A 255 -1.42 -0.35 -4.79
CA GLN A 255 -2.38 -0.79 -5.82
C GLN A 255 -3.56 -1.59 -5.25
N ILE A 256 -3.61 -1.79 -3.93
CA ILE A 256 -4.77 -2.39 -3.25
C ILE A 256 -6.01 -1.51 -3.49
N ASP A 257 -5.86 -0.20 -3.29
CA ASP A 257 -6.84 0.84 -3.60
C ASP A 257 -7.27 0.81 -5.06
N TRP A 258 -6.32 0.69 -5.98
CA TRP A 258 -6.63 0.65 -7.41
C TRP A 258 -7.51 -0.57 -7.74
N GLY A 259 -7.20 -1.75 -7.19
CA GLY A 259 -8.07 -2.92 -7.34
C GLY A 259 -9.46 -2.69 -6.70
N GLY A 260 -9.50 -2.00 -5.56
CA GLY A 260 -10.74 -1.59 -4.89
C GLY A 260 -11.60 -0.64 -5.73
N HIS A 261 -11.02 0.38 -6.37
CA HIS A 261 -11.70 1.26 -7.31
C HIS A 261 -12.21 0.50 -8.53
N GLY A 262 -11.42 -0.49 -8.97
CA GLY A 262 -11.73 -1.42 -10.03
C GLY A 262 -12.85 -2.40 -9.72
N ASN A 263 -13.20 -2.58 -8.44
CA ASN A 263 -14.01 -3.69 -7.95
C ASN A 263 -13.45 -5.06 -8.41
N ASP A 264 -12.12 -5.15 -8.47
CA ASP A 264 -11.37 -6.30 -8.97
C ASP A 264 -10.74 -7.06 -7.81
N ILE A 265 -11.45 -8.09 -7.35
CA ILE A 265 -10.96 -8.92 -6.24
C ILE A 265 -9.71 -9.75 -6.60
N VAL A 266 -9.45 -9.99 -7.88
CA VAL A 266 -8.31 -10.78 -8.34
C VAL A 266 -7.02 -10.01 -8.17
N ASP A 267 -6.96 -8.80 -8.74
CA ASP A 267 -5.79 -7.95 -8.61
C ASP A 267 -5.62 -7.51 -7.16
N THR A 268 -6.71 -7.14 -6.46
CA THR A 268 -6.66 -6.77 -5.04
C THR A 268 -6.04 -7.87 -4.17
N MET A 269 -6.43 -9.15 -4.32
CA MET A 269 -5.87 -10.24 -3.50
C MET A 269 -4.40 -10.55 -3.84
N ALA A 270 -3.99 -10.32 -5.09
CA ALA A 270 -2.58 -10.45 -5.47
C ALA A 270 -1.72 -9.33 -4.86
N GLU A 271 -2.21 -8.08 -4.84
CA GLU A 271 -1.53 -6.97 -4.15
C GLU A 271 -1.48 -7.19 -2.62
N MET A 272 -2.58 -7.67 -2.03
CA MET A 272 -2.59 -8.07 -0.61
C MET A 272 -1.57 -9.16 -0.30
N ASN A 273 -1.34 -10.11 -1.22
CA ASN A 273 -0.33 -11.15 -1.06
C ASN A 273 1.10 -10.57 -1.06
N ASP A 274 1.42 -9.64 -1.96
CA ASP A 274 2.74 -8.97 -1.97
C ASP A 274 2.97 -8.14 -0.68
N LEU A 275 1.94 -7.43 -0.22
CA LEU A 275 1.99 -6.73 1.07
C LEU A 275 2.20 -7.70 2.24
N ALA A 276 1.45 -8.81 2.29
CA ALA A 276 1.61 -9.81 3.35
C ALA A 276 3.03 -10.42 3.35
N LYS A 277 3.59 -10.73 2.17
CA LYS A 277 4.98 -11.20 2.03
C LYS A 277 6.00 -10.17 2.49
N THR A 278 5.69 -8.89 2.28
CA THR A 278 6.50 -7.77 2.79
C THR A 278 6.47 -7.73 4.32
N LEU A 279 5.30 -7.86 4.94
CA LEU A 279 5.17 -7.87 6.40
C LEU A 279 5.81 -9.11 7.04
N GLU A 280 5.69 -10.29 6.43
CA GLU A 280 6.38 -11.52 6.87
C GLU A 280 7.90 -11.36 6.85
N TYR A 281 8.45 -10.73 5.79
CA TYR A 281 9.87 -10.38 5.76
C TYR A 281 10.25 -9.43 6.89
N LEU A 282 9.45 -8.37 7.13
CA LEU A 282 9.71 -7.39 8.18
C LEU A 282 9.60 -7.99 9.58
N GLU A 283 8.71 -8.96 9.81
CA GLU A 283 8.65 -9.74 11.05
C GLU A 283 9.97 -10.47 11.31
N GLY A 284 10.59 -11.02 10.26
CA GLY A 284 11.94 -11.58 10.31
C GLY A 284 13.04 -10.53 10.53
N PHE A 285 12.93 -9.37 9.88
CA PHE A 285 13.86 -8.25 10.03
C PHE A 285 13.89 -7.72 11.47
N VAL A 286 12.73 -7.51 12.09
CA VAL A 286 12.61 -7.05 13.48
C VAL A 286 13.24 -8.03 14.46
N LYS A 287 13.19 -9.35 14.20
CA LYS A 287 13.89 -10.35 15.04
C LYS A 287 15.41 -10.17 15.01
N GLN A 288 15.97 -9.69 13.90
CA GLN A 288 17.40 -9.42 13.74
C GLN A 288 17.78 -8.00 14.18
N HIS A 289 16.81 -7.07 14.18
CA HIS A 289 16.97 -5.66 14.54
C HIS A 289 15.90 -5.26 15.56
N PRO A 290 16.00 -5.71 16.83
CA PRO A 290 14.94 -5.58 17.83
C PRO A 290 14.66 -4.14 18.28
N ASP A 291 15.53 -3.19 17.90
CA ASP A 291 15.35 -1.73 18.05
C ASP A 291 14.52 -1.12 16.91
N THR A 292 13.81 -1.93 16.13
CA THR A 292 12.94 -1.51 15.03
C THR A 292 11.48 -1.54 15.46
N LEU A 293 10.76 -0.46 15.19
CA LEU A 293 9.30 -0.37 15.25
C LEU A 293 8.73 -0.47 13.83
N VAL A 294 7.72 -1.33 13.67
CA VAL A 294 6.93 -1.43 12.43
C VAL A 294 5.47 -1.12 12.73
N ILE A 295 4.90 -0.19 11.97
CA ILE A 295 3.50 0.24 12.05
C ILE A 295 2.88 0.05 10.67
N VAL A 296 1.72 -0.59 10.61
CA VAL A 296 0.95 -0.78 9.38
C VAL A 296 -0.45 -0.24 9.59
N THR A 297 -0.98 0.51 8.63
CA THR A 297 -2.38 0.92 8.58
C THR A 297 -2.79 1.12 7.12
N ALA A 298 -4.02 1.56 6.89
CA ALA A 298 -4.42 2.17 5.63
C ALA A 298 -4.65 3.67 5.82
N ASP A 299 -4.72 4.38 4.71
CA ASP A 299 -5.19 5.76 4.61
C ASP A 299 -6.73 5.84 4.52
N HIS A 300 -7.37 4.83 3.93
CA HIS A 300 -8.82 4.62 3.86
C HIS A 300 -9.17 3.17 3.47
N SER A 301 -10.46 2.91 3.26
CA SER A 301 -10.98 1.68 2.68
C SER A 301 -11.66 1.98 1.34
N THR A 302 -11.48 1.13 0.33
CA THR A 302 -11.96 1.40 -1.03
C THR A 302 -13.00 0.39 -1.52
N GLY A 303 -13.94 0.82 -2.35
CA GLY A 303 -14.94 -0.04 -3.05
C GLY A 303 -16.08 -0.57 -2.17
N GLY A 304 -15.92 -0.53 -0.85
CA GLY A 304 -16.87 -1.11 0.10
C GLY A 304 -17.04 -2.62 -0.13
N LEU A 305 -15.90 -3.31 -0.15
CA LEU A 305 -15.75 -4.75 -0.34
C LEU A 305 -16.53 -5.57 0.70
N THR A 306 -17.25 -6.59 0.24
CA THR A 306 -17.83 -7.64 1.07
C THR A 306 -17.46 -9.04 0.55
N ILE A 307 -17.17 -9.95 1.48
CA ILE A 307 -16.81 -11.37 1.23
C ILE A 307 -18.02 -12.29 1.37
N ALA A 308 -19.06 -11.92 0.63
CA ALA A 308 -20.32 -12.59 0.38
C ALA A 308 -21.25 -11.52 -0.22
N ALA A 309 -22.16 -11.93 -1.09
CA ALA A 309 -23.13 -11.04 -1.72
C ALA A 309 -24.46 -11.77 -2.00
N ASN A 310 -25.45 -11.01 -2.49
CA ASN A 310 -26.68 -11.54 -3.08
C ASN A 310 -27.52 -12.45 -2.17
N GLY A 311 -27.43 -12.28 -0.84
CA GLY A 311 -28.12 -13.13 0.13
C GLY A 311 -27.60 -14.57 0.21
N LYS A 312 -26.42 -14.85 -0.39
CA LYS A 312 -25.78 -16.17 -0.34
C LYS A 312 -24.61 -16.17 0.64
N TYR A 313 -24.55 -17.17 1.50
CA TYR A 313 -23.52 -17.32 2.53
C TYR A 313 -22.33 -18.14 2.02
N GLU A 314 -21.72 -17.68 0.93
CA GLU A 314 -20.58 -18.32 0.28
C GLU A 314 -19.60 -17.27 -0.24
N TRP A 315 -18.31 -17.59 -0.25
CA TRP A 315 -17.27 -16.83 -0.96
C TRP A 315 -16.27 -17.84 -1.52
N ASN A 316 -15.93 -17.73 -2.81
CA ASN A 316 -15.19 -18.77 -3.55
C ASN A 316 -13.77 -18.29 -3.93
N PRO A 317 -12.82 -18.21 -2.97
CA PRO A 317 -11.47 -17.71 -3.20
C PRO A 317 -10.60 -18.61 -4.08
N GLU A 318 -10.96 -19.88 -4.28
CA GLU A 318 -10.21 -20.80 -5.14
C GLU A 318 -10.17 -20.33 -6.60
N LEU A 319 -11.23 -19.68 -7.07
CA LEU A 319 -11.26 -19.09 -8.41
C LEU A 319 -10.30 -17.90 -8.52
N ILE A 320 -10.17 -17.13 -7.43
CA ILE A 320 -9.22 -16.02 -7.33
C ILE A 320 -7.79 -16.59 -7.33
N ARG A 321 -7.51 -17.62 -6.51
CA ARG A 321 -6.21 -18.29 -6.44
C ARG A 321 -5.77 -18.91 -7.77
N ALA A 322 -6.72 -19.34 -8.60
CA ALA A 322 -6.42 -19.93 -9.90
C ALA A 322 -5.90 -18.90 -10.92
N MET A 323 -6.21 -17.61 -10.75
CA MET A 323 -5.84 -16.57 -11.72
C MET A 323 -4.33 -16.34 -11.73
N THR A 324 -3.78 -16.15 -12.94
CA THR A 324 -2.32 -15.95 -13.16
C THR A 324 -2.01 -14.68 -13.96
N LYS A 325 -3.03 -13.87 -14.24
CA LYS A 325 -2.96 -12.64 -15.02
C LYS A 325 -3.96 -11.65 -14.46
N SER A 326 -3.65 -10.37 -14.53
CA SER A 326 -4.62 -9.34 -14.14
C SER A 326 -5.85 -9.36 -15.03
N ILE A 327 -6.97 -8.85 -14.52
CA ILE A 327 -8.19 -8.74 -15.34
C ILE A 327 -7.97 -7.78 -16.51
N ASN A 328 -7.16 -6.73 -16.33
CA ASN A 328 -6.76 -5.81 -17.41
C ASN A 328 -6.01 -6.53 -18.54
N THR A 329 -5.04 -7.37 -18.20
CA THR A 329 -4.29 -8.15 -19.20
C THR A 329 -5.19 -9.17 -19.91
N ILE A 330 -6.16 -9.77 -19.22
CA ILE A 330 -7.15 -10.65 -19.84
C ILE A 330 -8.03 -9.86 -20.82
N ALA A 331 -8.53 -8.70 -20.42
CA ALA A 331 -9.35 -7.83 -21.27
C ALA A 331 -8.62 -7.44 -22.57
N LYS A 332 -7.36 -7.00 -22.47
CA LYS A 332 -6.49 -6.68 -23.62
C LYS A 332 -6.31 -7.86 -24.58
N GLN A 333 -6.12 -9.07 -24.04
CA GLN A 333 -5.98 -10.26 -24.87
C GLN A 333 -7.29 -10.68 -25.54
N LEU A 334 -8.43 -10.56 -24.84
CA LEU A 334 -9.73 -10.82 -25.45
C LEU A 334 -10.13 -9.76 -26.46
N TYR A 335 -9.70 -8.51 -26.28
CA TYR A 335 -9.87 -7.42 -27.25
C TYR A 335 -9.10 -7.72 -28.55
N THR A 336 -7.84 -8.13 -28.45
CA THR A 336 -6.98 -8.36 -29.64
C THR A 336 -7.22 -9.69 -30.35
N LYS A 337 -7.74 -10.73 -29.67
CA LYS A 337 -7.87 -12.09 -30.22
C LYS A 337 -9.32 -12.53 -30.40
N LYS A 338 -9.56 -13.54 -31.24
CA LYS A 338 -10.89 -14.18 -31.32
C LYS A 338 -11.19 -14.91 -30.01
N ILE A 339 -12.33 -14.60 -29.39
CA ILE A 339 -12.76 -15.25 -28.16
C ILE A 339 -13.18 -16.69 -28.47
N THR A 340 -12.55 -17.66 -27.82
CA THR A 340 -12.83 -19.10 -27.97
C THR A 340 -12.80 -19.75 -26.58
N LYS A 341 -13.47 -20.90 -26.40
CA LYS A 341 -13.43 -21.65 -25.13
C LYS A 341 -11.98 -21.96 -24.71
N LYS A 342 -11.12 -22.31 -25.65
CA LYS A 342 -9.69 -22.58 -25.40
C LYS A 342 -8.96 -21.33 -24.89
N LEU A 343 -9.11 -20.19 -25.57
CA LEU A 343 -8.46 -18.95 -25.15
C LEU A 343 -8.92 -18.51 -23.75
N VAL A 344 -10.23 -18.52 -23.50
CA VAL A 344 -10.80 -18.15 -22.21
C VAL A 344 -10.27 -19.05 -21.10
N LYS A 345 -10.29 -20.38 -21.29
CA LYS A 345 -9.73 -21.33 -20.31
C LYS A 345 -8.25 -21.04 -20.01
N THR A 346 -7.45 -20.73 -21.03
CA THR A 346 -6.04 -20.36 -20.84
C THR A 346 -5.86 -19.06 -20.07
N LEU A 347 -6.70 -18.05 -20.32
CA LEU A 347 -6.56 -16.74 -19.69
C LEU A 347 -7.05 -16.70 -18.24
N PHE A 348 -8.19 -17.34 -17.96
CA PHE A 348 -8.78 -17.41 -16.63
C PHE A 348 -8.19 -18.53 -15.78
N ASN A 349 -7.51 -19.49 -16.41
CA ASN A 349 -7.04 -20.73 -15.77
C ASN A 349 -8.17 -21.61 -15.19
N PHE A 350 -9.42 -21.38 -15.60
CA PHE A 350 -10.58 -22.23 -15.33
C PHE A 350 -11.62 -22.09 -16.45
N GLU A 351 -12.63 -22.97 -16.46
CA GLU A 351 -13.66 -22.96 -17.50
C GLU A 351 -14.78 -21.96 -17.18
N LEU A 352 -15.06 -21.08 -18.14
CA LEU A 352 -16.31 -20.33 -18.22
C LEU A 352 -17.39 -21.16 -18.91
N ASN A 353 -18.63 -20.98 -18.48
CA ASN A 353 -19.79 -21.64 -19.09
C ASN A 353 -20.16 -20.95 -20.43
N ALA A 354 -21.07 -21.58 -21.19
CA ALA A 354 -21.44 -21.07 -22.50
C ALA A 354 -22.06 -19.66 -22.45
N THR A 355 -22.86 -19.36 -21.42
CA THR A 355 -23.49 -18.05 -21.22
C THR A 355 -22.44 -16.96 -21.01
N GLU A 356 -21.46 -17.19 -20.15
CA GLU A 356 -20.37 -16.24 -19.86
C GLU A 356 -19.47 -16.01 -21.09
N ILE A 357 -19.14 -17.07 -21.83
CA ILE A 357 -18.37 -16.95 -23.07
C ILE A 357 -19.16 -16.13 -24.11
N ASN A 358 -20.46 -16.39 -24.25
CA ASN A 358 -21.32 -15.62 -25.14
C ASN A 358 -21.42 -14.15 -24.69
N GLN A 359 -21.51 -13.88 -23.39
CA GLN A 359 -21.50 -12.52 -22.85
C GLN A 359 -20.24 -11.76 -23.25
N LEU A 360 -19.06 -12.39 -23.18
CA LEU A 360 -17.81 -11.78 -23.63
C LEU A 360 -17.79 -11.53 -25.15
N ILE A 361 -18.29 -12.48 -25.95
CA ILE A 361 -18.38 -12.34 -27.42
C ILE A 361 -19.31 -11.19 -27.80
N GLU A 362 -20.49 -11.10 -27.19
CA GLU A 362 -21.46 -10.04 -27.48
C GLU A 362 -20.97 -8.68 -26.98
N THR A 363 -20.34 -8.62 -25.80
CA THR A 363 -19.67 -7.40 -25.30
C THR A 363 -18.63 -6.89 -26.32
N LYS A 364 -17.85 -7.80 -26.90
CA LYS A 364 -16.83 -7.43 -27.90
C LYS A 364 -17.43 -6.87 -29.19
N LYS A 365 -18.56 -7.42 -29.66
CA LYS A 365 -19.23 -6.97 -30.89
C LYS A 365 -20.01 -5.66 -30.68
N HIS A 366 -20.63 -5.52 -29.51
CA HIS A 366 -21.56 -4.46 -29.18
C HIS A 366 -21.14 -3.80 -27.85
N PRO A 367 -20.02 -3.07 -27.82
CA PRO A 367 -19.53 -2.46 -26.60
C PRO A 367 -20.48 -1.36 -26.12
N HIS A 368 -21.03 -1.53 -24.92
CA HIS A 368 -21.70 -0.42 -24.24
C HIS A 368 -20.65 0.56 -23.76
N LYS A 369 -20.70 1.80 -24.25
CA LYS A 369 -19.88 2.88 -23.70
C LYS A 369 -20.35 3.17 -22.28
N ASN A 370 -19.43 3.02 -21.33
CA ASN A 370 -19.61 3.52 -19.98
C ASN A 370 -18.67 4.70 -19.78
N ASN A 371 -19.20 5.83 -19.29
CA ASN A 371 -18.40 7.02 -19.00
C ASN A 371 -17.91 7.06 -17.55
N ASP A 372 -18.22 6.04 -16.74
CA ASP A 372 -17.70 5.94 -15.38
C ASP A 372 -16.16 5.89 -15.40
N HIS A 373 -15.54 6.62 -14.48
CA HIS A 373 -14.09 6.59 -14.32
C HIS A 373 -13.64 5.17 -13.96
N ASN A 374 -12.65 4.66 -14.70
CA ASN A 374 -12.09 3.34 -14.48
C ASN A 374 -10.57 3.48 -14.33
N ILE A 375 -10.06 3.02 -13.19
CA ILE A 375 -8.63 3.10 -12.82
C ILE A 375 -7.70 2.37 -13.79
N TYR A 376 -8.20 1.38 -14.52
CA TYR A 376 -7.44 0.63 -15.53
C TYR A 376 -7.39 1.32 -16.89
N ALA A 377 -8.21 2.35 -17.11
CA ALA A 377 -8.32 3.02 -18.39
C ALA A 377 -7.34 4.20 -18.51
N ASP A 378 -6.62 4.25 -19.62
CA ASP A 378 -5.87 5.41 -20.07
C ASP A 378 -6.45 5.99 -21.37
N ASN A 379 -5.83 7.06 -21.88
CA ASN A 379 -6.26 7.72 -23.13
C ASN A 379 -6.17 6.80 -24.37
N LYS A 380 -5.54 5.63 -24.27
CA LYS A 380 -5.38 4.65 -25.37
C LYS A 380 -6.35 3.48 -25.23
N THR A 381 -6.97 3.30 -24.08
CA THR A 381 -7.91 2.21 -23.82
C THR A 381 -9.17 2.40 -24.65
N THR A 382 -9.51 1.40 -25.47
CA THR A 382 -10.69 1.48 -26.35
C THR A 382 -11.99 1.21 -25.58
N ALA A 383 -13.12 1.69 -26.10
CA ALA A 383 -14.43 1.38 -25.52
C ALA A 383 -14.73 -0.12 -25.46
N VAL A 384 -14.21 -0.91 -26.41
CA VAL A 384 -14.35 -2.38 -26.42
C VAL A 384 -13.56 -3.01 -25.29
N GLU A 385 -12.32 -2.55 -25.08
CA GLU A 385 -11.45 -3.04 -24.01
C GLU A 385 -12.04 -2.73 -22.62
N GLN A 386 -12.54 -1.51 -22.41
CA GLN A 386 -13.23 -1.13 -21.18
C GLN A 386 -14.50 -1.96 -20.93
N ALA A 387 -15.31 -2.18 -21.96
CA ALA A 387 -16.50 -3.00 -21.85
C ALA A 387 -16.16 -4.46 -21.50
N LEU A 388 -15.13 -5.03 -22.13
CA LEU A 388 -14.63 -6.37 -21.81
C LEU A 388 -14.13 -6.45 -20.37
N LEU A 389 -13.32 -5.49 -19.93
CA LEU A 389 -12.82 -5.40 -18.57
C LEU A 389 -13.98 -5.47 -17.55
N LYS A 390 -15.00 -4.60 -17.70
CA LYS A 390 -16.17 -4.58 -16.82
C LYS A 390 -16.95 -5.90 -16.84
N THR A 391 -17.12 -6.50 -18.01
CA THR A 391 -17.79 -7.82 -18.15
C THR A 391 -17.00 -8.91 -17.43
N ILE A 392 -15.67 -8.93 -17.55
CA ILE A 392 -14.83 -9.91 -16.85
C ILE A 392 -14.93 -9.73 -15.34
N ILE A 393 -14.79 -8.50 -14.83
CA ILE A 393 -14.92 -8.16 -13.41
C ILE A 393 -16.28 -8.65 -12.88
N ASN A 394 -17.37 -8.41 -13.61
CA ASN A 394 -18.70 -8.88 -13.21
C ASN A 394 -18.79 -10.41 -13.16
N ILE A 395 -18.24 -11.12 -14.16
CA ILE A 395 -18.23 -12.59 -14.18
C ILE A 395 -17.48 -13.12 -12.96
N ILE A 396 -16.30 -12.56 -12.65
CA ILE A 396 -15.53 -12.93 -11.46
C ILE A 396 -16.33 -12.67 -10.19
N ASN A 397 -16.81 -11.44 -9.98
CA ASN A 397 -17.54 -11.08 -8.76
C ASN A 397 -18.79 -11.96 -8.53
N VAL A 398 -19.53 -12.30 -9.60
CA VAL A 398 -20.66 -13.24 -9.50
C VAL A 398 -20.20 -14.65 -9.11
N ARG A 399 -19.12 -15.16 -9.72
CA ARG A 399 -18.62 -16.51 -9.43
C ARG A 399 -17.97 -16.63 -8.05
N THR A 400 -17.27 -15.59 -7.62
CA THR A 400 -16.64 -15.54 -6.29
C THR A 400 -17.63 -15.18 -5.20
N ASN A 401 -18.83 -14.71 -5.57
CA ASN A 401 -19.80 -14.06 -4.68
C ASN A 401 -19.19 -12.88 -3.90
N THR A 402 -18.32 -12.11 -4.56
CA THR A 402 -17.75 -10.87 -4.00
C THR A 402 -18.72 -9.71 -4.22
N GLY A 403 -18.97 -8.93 -3.17
CA GLY A 403 -19.79 -7.72 -3.24
C GLY A 403 -18.96 -6.45 -3.19
N TRP A 404 -19.46 -5.42 -3.86
CA TRP A 404 -18.91 -4.06 -3.88
C TRP A 404 -20.08 -3.07 -3.83
N THR A 405 -19.93 -1.99 -3.06
CA THR A 405 -20.99 -0.98 -2.88
C THR A 405 -20.66 0.35 -3.53
N SER A 406 -19.40 0.57 -3.86
CA SER A 406 -18.89 1.80 -4.46
C SER A 406 -17.76 1.47 -5.43
N SER A 407 -17.34 2.43 -6.24
CA SER A 407 -16.06 2.43 -6.95
C SER A 407 -15.14 3.54 -6.42
N GLY A 408 -15.41 4.03 -5.20
CA GLY A 408 -14.67 5.08 -4.52
C GLY A 408 -14.35 4.69 -3.09
N HIS A 409 -13.76 5.62 -2.34
CA HIS A 409 -13.42 5.39 -0.95
C HIS A 409 -14.67 5.32 -0.06
N THR A 410 -14.51 4.70 1.10
CA THR A 410 -15.52 4.51 2.14
C THR A 410 -14.95 4.97 3.49
N ALA A 411 -15.80 5.52 4.36
CA ALA A 411 -15.39 6.09 5.64
C ALA A 411 -15.35 5.06 6.80
N VAL A 412 -15.18 3.77 6.49
CA VAL A 412 -15.01 2.76 7.54
C VAL A 412 -13.63 2.90 8.18
N ASP A 413 -13.57 2.73 9.50
CA ASP A 413 -12.30 2.69 10.22
C ASP A 413 -11.40 1.57 9.69
N VAL A 414 -10.10 1.83 9.68
CA VAL A 414 -9.09 0.92 9.11
C VAL A 414 -8.29 0.24 10.21
N PRO A 415 -7.81 -1.00 10.01
CA PRO A 415 -7.03 -1.69 11.04
C PRO A 415 -5.64 -1.09 11.22
N VAL A 416 -5.16 -1.08 12.47
CA VAL A 416 -3.78 -0.73 12.82
C VAL A 416 -3.06 -1.98 13.29
N PHE A 417 -1.92 -2.27 12.68
CA PHE A 417 -1.02 -3.34 13.05
C PHE A 417 0.31 -2.77 13.55
N ALA A 418 0.90 -3.40 14.55
CA ALA A 418 2.22 -2.99 15.03
C ALA A 418 3.01 -4.16 15.61
N PHE A 419 4.32 -4.17 15.35
CA PHE A 419 5.25 -5.12 15.93
C PHE A 419 6.65 -4.52 16.08
N GLY A 420 7.48 -5.15 16.93
CA GLY A 420 8.78 -4.62 17.31
C GLY A 420 8.72 -3.67 18.50
N ALA A 421 9.74 -2.80 18.62
CA ALA A 421 9.92 -1.89 19.74
C ALA A 421 8.77 -0.87 19.86
N SER A 422 8.31 -0.58 21.07
CA SER A 422 7.27 0.44 21.35
C SER A 422 5.90 0.21 20.68
N LYS A 423 5.58 -1.02 20.25
CA LYS A 423 4.32 -1.34 19.53
C LYS A 423 3.06 -1.07 20.35
N GLU A 424 3.14 -1.17 21.67
CA GLU A 424 2.05 -0.95 22.61
C GLU A 424 1.49 0.48 22.58
N LEU A 425 2.25 1.45 22.05
CA LEU A 425 1.75 2.81 21.82
C LEU A 425 0.57 2.85 20.82
N PHE A 426 0.42 1.84 19.98
CA PHE A 426 -0.57 1.80 18.92
C PHE A 426 -1.80 0.93 19.27
N TYR A 427 -1.90 0.47 20.51
CA TYR A 427 -3.02 -0.38 20.95
C TYR A 427 -4.31 0.43 21.08
N GLY A 428 -5.43 -0.16 20.63
CA GLY A 428 -6.76 0.44 20.75
C GLY A 428 -7.18 1.31 19.57
N PHE A 429 -8.23 2.10 19.79
CA PHE A 429 -8.77 3.01 18.77
C PHE A 429 -8.02 4.35 18.77
N GLN A 430 -7.71 4.90 17.60
CA GLN A 430 -6.98 6.16 17.45
C GLN A 430 -7.31 6.89 16.15
N ASP A 431 -7.25 8.21 16.11
CA ASP A 431 -7.32 8.91 14.82
C ASP A 431 -6.01 8.74 14.03
N ASP A 432 -6.05 8.80 12.70
CA ASP A 432 -4.84 8.74 11.87
C ASP A 432 -3.78 9.79 12.28
N THR A 433 -4.22 10.96 12.78
CA THR A 433 -3.31 11.99 13.27
C THR A 433 -2.62 11.58 14.57
N ASP A 434 -3.24 10.72 15.39
CA ASP A 434 -2.64 10.25 16.63
C ASP A 434 -1.51 9.26 16.36
N ILE A 435 -1.59 8.47 15.27
CA ILE A 435 -0.48 7.62 14.80
C ILE A 435 0.74 8.49 14.52
N ALA A 436 0.57 9.57 13.74
CA ALA A 436 1.65 10.50 13.43
C ALA A 436 2.20 11.19 14.69
N LYS A 437 1.33 11.68 15.59
CA LYS A 437 1.75 12.32 16.85
C LYS A 437 2.57 11.37 17.73
N LYS A 438 2.20 10.08 17.79
CA LYS A 438 2.97 9.04 18.48
C LYS A 438 4.34 8.84 17.84
N ILE A 439 4.41 8.77 16.51
CA ILE A 439 5.70 8.73 15.79
C ILE A 439 6.55 9.97 16.09
N PHE A 440 5.99 11.18 16.05
CA PHE A 440 6.69 12.41 16.44
C PHE A 440 7.22 12.36 17.88
N SER A 441 6.50 11.68 18.78
CA SER A 441 6.95 11.51 20.17
C SER A 441 8.18 10.60 20.30
N LEU A 442 8.34 9.65 19.37
CA LEU A 442 9.51 8.76 19.27
C LEU A 442 10.68 9.43 18.53
N LEU A 443 10.40 10.47 17.75
CA LEU A 443 11.37 11.32 17.06
C LEU A 443 11.69 12.59 17.88
N LYS A 444 12.10 12.40 19.14
CA LYS A 444 12.56 13.48 20.03
C LYS A 444 14.06 13.33 20.31
N LYS A 445 14.74 14.47 20.48
CA LYS A 445 16.14 14.55 20.93
C LYS A 445 16.26 14.22 22.42
#